data_AF-W9UPK8-F1
#
_entry.id   AF-W9UPK8-F1
#
_cell.length_a   1.000
_cell.length_b   1.000
_cell.length_c   1.000
_cell.angle_alpha   90.00
_cell.angle_beta   90.00
_cell.angle_gamma   90.00
#
_symmetry.space_group_name_H-M   'P 1'
#
loop_
_entity.id
_entity.type
_entity.pdbx_description
1 polymer ?
#
loop_
_entity_poly.entity_id
_entity_poly.type
_entity_poly.pdbx_seq_one_letter_code
_entity_poly.pdbx_strand_id
1 'polypeptide(L)'
;MISADDEERRLAFVRQRAMHDEATLLKEAREGGFEQGIAQGLEKGRQAQMSETALKLIVRTEMDDVMIAELSGLSVGQVEQLRLKANH
;
A
#
# COMPACT_ATOMS: atom_id res chain seq x y z
N MET A 1 -13.40 -48.23 -26.00
CA MET A 1 -14.20 -48.06 -24.78
C MET A 1 -13.22 -47.81 -23.67
N ILE A 2 -13.13 -46.58 -23.16
CA ILE A 2 -12.29 -46.26 -22.00
C ILE A 2 -12.97 -46.92 -20.79
N SER A 3 -12.22 -47.65 -19.95
CA SER A 3 -12.78 -48.34 -18.79
C SER A 3 -13.34 -47.33 -17.78
N ALA A 4 -14.35 -47.71 -17.00
CA ALA A 4 -14.87 -46.88 -15.91
C ALA A 4 -13.75 -46.43 -14.95
N ASP A 5 -12.73 -47.27 -14.74
CA ASP A 5 -11.55 -46.96 -13.92
C ASP A 5 -10.69 -45.81 -14.48
N ASP A 6 -10.61 -45.68 -15.81
CA ASP A 6 -9.84 -44.61 -16.46
C ASP A 6 -10.59 -43.27 -16.41
N GLU A 7 -11.93 -43.32 -16.46
CA GLU A 7 -12.78 -42.14 -16.27
C GLU A 7 -12.72 -41.62 -14.83
N GLU A 8 -12.73 -42.53 -13.86
CA GLU A 8 -12.61 -42.19 -12.43
C GLU A 8 -11.23 -41.58 -12.10
N ARG A 9 -10.14 -42.13 -12.67
CA ARG A 9 -8.79 -41.54 -12.56
C ARG A 9 -8.71 -40.16 -13.19
N ARG A 10 -9.31 -39.97 -14.37
CA ARG A 10 -9.36 -38.66 -15.03
C ARG A 10 -10.15 -37.66 -14.20
N LEU A 11 -11.28 -38.04 -13.64
CA LEU A 11 -12.11 -37.18 -12.80
C LEU A 11 -11.38 -36.80 -11.50
N ALA A 12 -10.69 -37.75 -10.86
CA ALA A 12 -9.87 -37.49 -9.68
C ALA A 12 -8.75 -36.50 -9.99
N PHE A 13 -8.05 -36.65 -11.11
CA PHE A 13 -7.00 -35.72 -11.54
C PHE A 13 -7.54 -34.31 -11.78
N VAL A 14 -8.67 -34.17 -12.47
CA VAL A 14 -9.30 -32.86 -12.73
C VAL A 14 -9.72 -32.19 -11.43
N ARG A 15 -10.31 -32.94 -10.49
CA ARG A 15 -10.70 -32.42 -9.16
C ARG A 15 -9.48 -31.95 -8.38
N GLN A 16 -8.43 -32.76 -8.32
CA GLN A 16 -7.20 -32.40 -7.62
C GLN A 16 -6.55 -31.15 -8.21
N ARG A 17 -6.54 -31.04 -9.55
CA ARG A 17 -6.03 -29.85 -10.24
C ARG A 17 -6.86 -28.61 -9.90
N ALA A 18 -8.19 -28.70 -9.96
CA ALA A 18 -9.07 -27.58 -9.63
C ALA A 18 -8.87 -27.10 -8.18
N MET A 19 -8.71 -28.02 -7.23
CA MET A 19 -8.41 -27.68 -5.83
C MET A 19 -7.07 -26.98 -5.68
N HIS A 20 -6.04 -27.42 -6.42
CA HIS A 20 -4.73 -26.78 -6.40
C HIS A 20 -4.77 -25.38 -7.02
N ASP A 21 -5.45 -25.23 -8.15
CA ASP A 21 -5.63 -23.94 -8.82
C ASP A 21 -6.38 -22.96 -7.90
N GLU A 22 -7.45 -23.40 -7.24
CA GLU A 22 -8.18 -22.58 -6.24
C GLU A 22 -7.30 -22.19 -5.06
N ALA A 23 -6.55 -23.14 -4.48
CA ALA A 23 -5.63 -22.86 -3.38
C ALA A 23 -4.53 -21.86 -3.79
N THR A 24 -4.05 -21.94 -5.03
CA THR A 24 -3.06 -21.02 -5.59
C THR A 24 -3.64 -19.61 -5.71
N LEU A 25 -4.84 -19.49 -6.28
CA LEU A 25 -5.53 -18.19 -6.40
C LEU A 25 -5.78 -17.53 -5.04
N LEU A 26 -6.20 -18.32 -4.04
CA LEU A 26 -6.41 -17.80 -2.69
C LEU A 26 -5.12 -17.33 -2.03
N LYS A 27 -4.02 -18.07 -2.25
CA LYS A 27 -2.70 -17.70 -1.77
C LYS A 27 -2.24 -16.39 -2.40
N GLU A 28 -2.32 -16.29 -3.72
CA GLU A 28 -1.94 -15.08 -4.47
C GLU A 28 -2.78 -13.87 -4.05
N ALA A 29 -4.10 -14.03 -3.88
CA ALA A 29 -4.97 -12.96 -3.42
C ALA A 29 -4.60 -12.48 -2.00
N ARG A 30 -4.25 -13.40 -1.10
CA ARG A 30 -3.80 -13.05 0.25
C ARG A 30 -2.45 -12.33 0.23
N GLU A 31 -1.48 -12.85 -0.52
CA GLU A 31 -0.15 -12.27 -0.63
C GLU A 31 -0.21 -10.88 -1.25
N GLY A 32 -0.91 -10.73 -2.38
CA GLY A 32 -1.10 -9.44 -3.04
C GLY A 32 -1.84 -8.43 -2.15
N GLY A 33 -2.88 -8.86 -1.43
CA GLY A 33 -3.58 -7.99 -0.49
C GLY A 33 -2.70 -7.52 0.67
N PHE A 34 -1.85 -8.41 1.21
CA PHE A 34 -0.90 -8.06 2.26
C PHE A 34 0.16 -7.07 1.76
N GLU A 35 0.78 -7.34 0.61
CA GLU A 35 1.77 -6.46 -0.01
C GLU A 35 1.21 -5.07 -0.30
N GLN A 36 0.00 -5.00 -0.87
CA GLN A 36 -0.70 -3.73 -1.09
C GLN A 36 -0.96 -2.97 0.22
N GLY A 37 -1.38 -3.68 1.28
CA GLY A 37 -1.60 -3.08 2.59
C GLY A 37 -0.32 -2.50 3.19
N ILE A 38 0.79 -3.22 3.12
CA ILE A 38 2.10 -2.75 3.59
C ILE A 38 2.56 -1.54 2.77
N ALA A 39 2.48 -1.59 1.45
CA ALA A 39 2.88 -0.49 0.58
C ALA A 39 2.07 0.80 0.87
N GLN A 40 0.74 0.67 1.00
CA GLN A 40 -0.12 1.80 1.37
C GLN A 40 0.19 2.33 2.76
N GLY A 41 0.47 1.45 3.73
CA GLY A 41 0.83 1.84 5.09
C GLY A 41 2.13 2.63 5.14
N LEU A 42 3.16 2.18 4.44
CA LEU A 42 4.44 2.86 4.34
C LEU A 42 4.30 4.24 3.70
N GLU A 43 3.56 4.35 2.59
CA GLU A 43 3.38 5.65 1.92
C GLU A 43 2.58 6.64 2.79
N LYS A 44 1.51 6.19 3.46
CA LYS A 44 0.77 7.02 4.42
C LYS A 44 1.66 7.46 5.59
N GLY A 45 2.48 6.56 6.14
CA GLY A 45 3.41 6.86 7.21
C GLY A 45 4.44 7.91 6.80
N ARG A 46 5.02 7.77 5.61
CA ARG A 46 5.96 8.73 5.03
C ARG A 46 5.31 10.11 4.87
N GLN A 47 4.12 10.18 4.27
CA GLN A 47 3.40 11.45 4.10
C GLN A 47 3.05 12.13 5.44
N ALA A 48 2.63 11.34 6.44
CA ALA A 48 2.35 11.84 7.78
C ALA A 48 3.62 12.40 8.44
N GLN A 49 4.74 11.70 8.34
CA GLN A 49 6.02 12.14 8.89
C GLN A 49 6.53 13.44 8.24
N MET A 50 6.38 13.56 6.92
CA MET A 50 6.76 14.79 6.19
C MET A 50 5.91 15.98 6.64
N SER A 51 4.59 15.78 6.78
CA SER A 51 3.66 16.80 7.25
C SER A 51 3.96 17.21 8.70
N GLU A 52 4.26 16.24 9.57
CA GLU A 52 4.65 16.50 10.97
C GLU A 52 5.97 17.28 11.05
N THR A 53 6.95 16.93 10.22
CA THR A 53 8.23 17.66 10.12
C THR A 53 7.98 19.10 9.69
N ALA A 54 7.20 19.32 8.62
CA ALA A 54 6.88 20.66 8.16
C ALA A 54 6.16 21.49 9.24
N LEU A 55 5.17 20.91 9.94
CA LEU A 55 4.48 21.60 11.05
C LEU A 55 5.43 21.99 12.18
N LYS A 56 6.37 21.11 12.56
CA LYS A 56 7.39 21.43 13.57
C LYS A 56 8.27 22.59 13.13
N LEU A 57 8.65 22.65 11.85
CA LEU A 57 9.44 23.75 11.31
C LEU A 57 8.64 25.07 11.28
N ILE A 58 7.39 25.03 10.83
CA ILE A 58 6.49 26.20 10.80
C ILE A 58 6.32 26.81 12.20
N VAL A 59 6.11 25.97 13.23
CA VAL A 59 5.81 26.44 14.59
C VAL A 59 7.07 26.87 15.35
N ARG A 60 8.23 26.25 15.07
CA ARG A 60 9.46 26.44 15.87
C ARG A 60 10.50 27.35 15.23
N THR A 61 10.29 27.77 13.97
CA THR A 61 11.26 28.57 13.22
C THR A 61 10.56 29.68 12.43
N GLU A 62 11.33 30.68 11.99
CA GLU A 62 10.86 31.73 11.08
C GLU A 62 11.20 31.43 9.60
N MET A 63 11.43 30.15 9.26
CA MET A 63 11.75 29.75 7.89
C MET A 63 10.58 30.03 6.94
N ASP A 64 10.93 30.40 5.70
CA ASP A 64 9.96 30.55 4.63
C ASP A 64 9.44 29.20 4.11
N ASP A 65 8.35 29.24 3.35
CA ASP A 65 7.69 28.03 2.88
C ASP A 65 8.49 27.26 1.83
N VAL A 66 9.43 27.92 1.16
CA VAL A 66 10.34 27.31 0.19
C VAL A 66 11.37 26.42 0.91
N MET A 67 12.01 26.95 1.96
CA MET A 67 12.99 26.21 2.75
C MET A 67 12.34 25.05 3.52
N ILE A 68 11.12 25.25 4.04
CA ILE A 68 10.38 24.19 4.73
C ILE A 68 9.96 23.09 3.75
N ALA A 69 9.55 23.44 2.53
CA ALA A 69 9.22 22.49 1.48
C ALA A 69 10.44 21.61 1.14
N GLU A 70 11.61 22.21 0.97
CA GLU A 70 12.86 21.49 0.73
C GLU A 70 13.21 20.52 1.86
N LEU A 71 13.18 20.98 3.12
CA LEU A 71 13.58 20.17 4.27
C LEU A 71 12.58 19.06 4.63
N SER A 72 11.28 19.29 4.40
CA SER A 72 10.23 18.29 4.67
C SER A 72 9.94 17.38 3.49
N GLY A 73 10.49 17.69 2.30
CA GLY A 73 10.20 17.00 1.05
C GLY A 73 8.78 17.23 0.51
N LEU A 74 8.06 18.23 1.04
CA LEU A 74 6.73 18.62 0.57
C LEU A 74 6.83 19.64 -0.58
N SER A 75 5.73 19.84 -1.29
CA SER A 75 5.61 21.00 -2.18
C SER A 75 5.34 22.28 -1.37
N VAL A 76 5.75 23.43 -1.91
CA VAL A 76 5.49 24.75 -1.31
C VAL A 76 3.99 24.94 -1.02
N GLY A 77 3.12 24.58 -1.97
CA GLY A 77 1.67 24.67 -1.76
C GLY A 77 1.13 23.80 -0.61
N GLN A 78 1.74 22.63 -0.35
CA GLN A 78 1.36 21.83 0.83
C GLN A 78 1.81 22.50 2.13
N VAL A 79 2.99 23.12 2.14
CA VAL A 79 3.50 23.86 3.30
C VAL A 79 2.65 25.09 3.58
N GLU A 80 2.28 25.86 2.56
CA GLU A 80 1.36 27.00 2.67
C GLU A 80 0.03 26.58 3.31
N GLN A 81 -0.56 25.47 2.85
CA GLN A 81 -1.80 24.94 3.42
C GLN A 81 -1.63 24.49 4.88
N LEU A 82 -0.49 23.88 5.24
CA LEU A 82 -0.19 23.52 6.62
C LEU A 82 -0.03 24.77 7.49
N ARG A 83 0.62 25.81 7.00
CA ARG A 83 0.80 27.09 7.71
C ARG A 83 -0.52 27.80 7.94
N LEU A 84 -1.38 27.85 6.92
CA LEU A 84 -2.73 28.41 7.06
C LEU A 84 -3.55 27.70 8.13
N LYS A 85 -3.47 26.36 8.19
CA LYS A 85 -4.15 25.55 9.22
C LYS A 85 -3.56 25.71 10.62
N ALA A 86 -2.26 25.98 10.74
CA ALA A 86 -1.59 26.16 12.03
C ALA A 86 -1.81 27.55 12.63
N ASN A 87 -2.09 28.56 11.80
CA ASN A 87 -2.31 29.94 12.21
C ASN A 87 -3.80 30.30 12.42
N HIS A 88 -4.70 29.32 12.31
CA HIS A 88 -6.14 29.46 12.55
C HIS A 88 -6.54 28.70 13.82
#